data_AF-A0AAU7ZB31-F1
#
_entry.id   AF-A0AAU7ZB31-F1
#
_cell.length_a   1.000
_cell.length_b   1.000
_cell.length_c   1.000
_cell.angle_alpha   90.00
_cell.angle_beta   90.00
_cell.angle_gamma   90.00
#
_symmetry.space_group_name_H-M   'P 1'
#
loop_
_entity.id
_entity.type
_entity.pdbx_description
1 polymer ?
#
loop_
_entity_poly.entity_id
_entity_poly.type
_entity_poly.pdbx_seq_one_letter_code
_entity_poly.pdbx_strand_id
1 'polypeptide(L)'
;MSTRLETLQRLMNLYTAVEQMHSTELQRLTTAVREAQQAIAVEQSAAEVARIDGRKALTEGDRVVWMMSETQQETAGWRRQKLEEVRMDRQELSDAAREQYVASRLKKEQMKRVFEEMEARVQMEEGRRMQSSSDDLFLSRRRWTDAKEKTEEREQMKAS
;
A
#
# COMPACT_ATOMS: atom_id res chain seq x y z
N MET A 1 -29.56 0.01 3.99
CA MET A 1 -28.26 0.68 3.76
C MET A 1 -27.10 -0.06 4.41
N SER A 2 -27.27 -0.70 5.59
CA SER A 2 -26.22 -1.48 6.25
C SER A 2 -25.58 -2.56 5.36
N THR A 3 -26.37 -3.35 4.63
CA THR A 3 -25.88 -4.40 3.73
C THR A 3 -24.95 -3.89 2.62
N ARG A 4 -25.20 -2.68 2.11
CA ARG A 4 -24.35 -2.04 1.10
C ARG A 4 -23.04 -1.54 1.70
N LEU A 5 -23.08 -0.97 2.90
CA LEU A 5 -21.89 -0.51 3.62
C LEU A 5 -21.00 -1.67 4.04
N GLU A 6 -21.59 -2.78 4.52
CA GLU A 6 -20.87 -4.04 4.79
C GLU A 6 -20.21 -4.60 3.53
N THR A 7 -20.89 -4.55 2.39
CA THR A 7 -20.32 -4.99 1.10
C THR A 7 -19.13 -4.12 0.69
N LEU A 8 -19.24 -2.79 0.83
CA LEU A 8 -18.13 -1.87 0.56
C LEU A 8 -16.96 -2.09 1.53
N GLN A 9 -17.23 -2.38 2.81
CA GLN A 9 -16.20 -2.72 3.78
C GLN A 9 -15.46 -4.01 3.41
N ARG A 10 -16.19 -5.04 2.95
CA ARG A 10 -15.56 -6.27 2.44
C ARG A 10 -14.70 -5.99 1.20
N LEU A 11 -15.17 -5.17 0.27
CA LEU A 11 -14.38 -4.74 -0.89
C LEU A 11 -13.13 -3.96 -0.49
N MET A 12 -13.23 -3.07 0.50
CA MET A 12 -12.09 -2.34 1.06
C MET A 12 -11.01 -3.28 1.58
N ASN A 13 -11.43 -4.28 2.36
CA ASN A 13 -10.51 -5.26 2.94
C ASN A 13 -9.83 -6.06 1.83
N LEU A 14 -10.56 -6.42 0.78
CA LEU A 14 -10.00 -7.09 -0.39
C LEU A 14 -8.95 -6.21 -1.11
N TYR A 15 -9.26 -4.95 -1.40
CA TYR A 15 -8.30 -4.04 -2.04
C TYR A 15 -7.07 -3.76 -1.16
N THR A 16 -7.26 -3.73 0.17
CA THR A 16 -6.14 -3.61 1.12
C THR A 16 -5.24 -4.84 1.08
N ALA A 17 -5.81 -6.05 1.08
CA ALA A 17 -5.05 -7.29 0.95
C ALA A 17 -4.30 -7.37 -0.38
N VAL A 18 -4.93 -6.97 -1.49
CA VAL A 18 -4.29 -6.93 -2.81
C VAL A 18 -3.13 -5.93 -2.84
N GLU A 19 -3.29 -4.73 -2.28
CA GLU A 19 -2.20 -3.75 -2.19
C GLU A 19 -1.03 -4.24 -1.32
N GLN A 20 -1.32 -4.94 -0.22
CA GLN A 20 -0.29 -5.59 0.61
C GLN A 20 0.46 -6.67 -0.17
N MET A 21 -0.24 -7.52 -0.92
CA MET A 21 0.39 -8.53 -1.78
C MET A 21 1.33 -7.89 -2.80
N HIS A 22 0.88 -6.87 -3.54
CA HIS A 22 1.75 -6.19 -4.50
C HIS A 22 2.91 -5.44 -3.84
N SER A 23 2.72 -4.91 -2.63
CA SER A 23 3.80 -4.30 -1.85
C SER A 23 4.89 -5.32 -1.51
N THR A 24 4.50 -6.51 -1.03
CA THR A 24 5.44 -7.59 -0.72
C THR A 24 6.17 -8.10 -1.97
N GLU A 25 5.47 -8.20 -3.09
CA GLU A 25 6.07 -8.60 -4.37
C GLU A 25 7.08 -7.57 -4.89
N LEU A 26 6.74 -6.27 -4.79
CA LEU A 26 7.66 -5.18 -5.12
C LEU A 26 8.92 -5.21 -4.24
N GLN A 27 8.78 -5.46 -2.93
CA GLN A 27 9.91 -5.59 -2.02
C GLN A 27 10.81 -6.77 -2.40
N ARG A 28 10.22 -7.92 -2.73
CA ARG A 28 10.92 -9.11 -3.18
C ARG A 28 11.73 -8.84 -4.44
N LEU A 29 11.12 -8.22 -5.45
CA LEU A 29 11.76 -7.94 -6.74
C LEU A 29 12.84 -6.84 -6.63
N THR A 30 12.60 -5.81 -5.82
CA THR A 30 13.62 -4.80 -5.49
C THR A 30 14.84 -5.43 -4.82
N THR A 31 14.62 -6.39 -3.92
CA THR A 31 15.71 -7.13 -3.26
C THR A 31 16.50 -7.96 -4.26
N ALA A 32 15.82 -8.64 -5.19
CA ALA A 32 16.47 -9.42 -6.24
C ALA A 32 17.36 -8.55 -7.15
N VAL A 33 16.95 -7.31 -7.47
CA VAL A 33 17.81 -6.33 -8.19
C VAL A 33 19.06 -6.00 -7.37
N ARG A 34 18.89 -5.72 -6.07
CA ARG A 34 20.00 -5.39 -5.17
C ARG A 34 21.01 -6.53 -5.04
N GLU A 35 20.54 -7.78 -4.96
CA GLU A 35 21.40 -8.95 -4.95
C GLU A 35 22.24 -9.06 -6.22
N ALA A 36 21.65 -8.81 -7.39
CA ALA A 36 22.39 -8.81 -8.65
C ALA A 36 23.46 -7.70 -8.68
N GLN A 37 23.12 -6.49 -8.21
CA GLN A 37 24.08 -5.39 -8.07
C GLN A 37 25.24 -5.74 -7.13
N GLN A 38 24.95 -6.41 -6.02
CA GLN A 38 25.98 -6.86 -5.08
C GLN A 38 26.89 -7.91 -5.71
N ALA A 39 26.33 -8.89 -6.43
CA ALA A 39 27.12 -9.89 -7.15
C ALA A 39 28.03 -9.25 -8.21
N ILE A 40 27.52 -8.26 -8.97
CA ILE A 40 28.30 -7.48 -9.93
C ILE A 40 29.48 -6.77 -9.23
N ALA A 41 29.23 -6.14 -8.08
CA ALA A 41 30.28 -5.46 -7.32
C ALA A 41 31.38 -6.43 -6.83
N VAL A 42 30.99 -7.65 -6.42
CA VAL A 42 31.95 -8.70 -6.05
C VAL A 42 32.82 -9.10 -7.23
N GLU A 43 32.24 -9.34 -8.41
CA GLU A 43 33.01 -9.69 -9.61
C GLU A 43 33.91 -8.52 -10.07
N GLN A 44 33.47 -7.27 -9.92
CA GLN A 44 34.31 -6.10 -10.18
C GLN A 44 35.52 -6.06 -9.23
N SER A 45 35.31 -6.30 -7.94
CA SER A 45 36.40 -6.37 -6.96
C SER A 45 37.35 -7.54 -7.27
N ALA A 46 36.83 -8.70 -7.65
CA ALA A 46 37.64 -9.87 -8.01
C ALA A 46 38.52 -9.58 -9.24
N ALA A 47 37.97 -8.91 -10.26
CA ALA A 47 38.72 -8.50 -11.44
C ALA A 47 39.83 -7.49 -11.10
N GLU A 48 39.58 -6.51 -10.22
CA GLU A 48 40.61 -5.53 -9.83
C GLU A 48 41.73 -6.18 -9.00
N VAL A 49 41.39 -7.08 -8.08
CA VAL A 49 42.39 -7.84 -7.31
C VAL A 49 43.25 -8.70 -8.25
N ALA A 50 42.62 -9.45 -9.15
CA ALA A 50 43.34 -10.24 -10.15
C ALA A 50 44.26 -9.36 -11.02
N ARG A 51 43.83 -8.15 -11.38
CA ARG A 51 44.66 -7.20 -12.13
C ARG A 51 45.90 -6.77 -11.34
N ILE A 52 45.74 -6.49 -10.04
CA ILE A 52 46.85 -6.09 -9.16
C ILE A 52 47.84 -7.25 -8.98
N ASP A 53 47.34 -8.45 -8.67
CA ASP A 53 48.15 -9.65 -8.47
C ASP A 53 48.90 -10.04 -9.76
N GLY A 54 48.23 -9.95 -10.91
CA GLY A 54 48.86 -10.19 -12.21
C GLY A 54 50.01 -9.23 -12.49
N ARG A 55 49.85 -7.93 -12.19
CA ARG A 55 50.93 -6.94 -12.34
C ARG A 55 52.11 -7.25 -11.41
N LYS A 56 51.84 -7.63 -10.17
CA LYS A 56 52.87 -8.01 -9.19
C LYS A 56 53.64 -9.24 -9.65
N ALA A 57 52.95 -10.29 -10.08
CA ALA A 57 53.56 -11.51 -10.60
C ALA A 57 54.43 -11.23 -11.83
N LEU A 58 53.98 -10.34 -12.72
CA LEU A 58 54.76 -9.91 -13.88
C LEU A 58 56.08 -9.22 -13.45
N THR A 59 56.04 -8.36 -12.41
CA THR A 59 57.26 -7.71 -11.88
C THR A 59 58.20 -8.68 -11.18
N GLU A 60 57.67 -9.74 -10.57
CA GLU A 60 58.44 -10.78 -9.87
C GLU A 60 58.95 -11.89 -10.82
N GLY A 61 58.53 -11.86 -12.09
CA GLY A 61 58.88 -12.88 -13.08
C GLY A 61 58.11 -14.19 -12.92
N ASP A 62 57.07 -14.24 -12.08
CA ASP A 62 56.22 -15.41 -11.88
C ASP A 62 55.18 -15.51 -12.99
N ARG A 63 55.54 -16.23 -14.05
CA ARG A 63 54.67 -16.44 -15.22
C ARG A 63 53.42 -17.25 -14.90
N VAL A 64 53.47 -18.14 -13.90
CA VAL A 64 52.34 -19.00 -13.55
C VAL A 64 51.27 -18.15 -12.88
N VAL A 65 51.64 -17.37 -11.86
CA VAL A 65 50.71 -16.50 -11.15
C VAL A 65 50.16 -15.41 -12.06
N TRP A 66 50.98 -14.86 -12.97
CA TRP A 66 50.52 -13.90 -13.96
C TRP A 66 49.42 -14.48 -14.87
N MET A 67 49.62 -15.67 -15.43
CA MET A 67 48.63 -16.33 -16.30
C MET A 67 47.33 -16.67 -15.56
N MET A 68 47.43 -17.14 -14.31
CA MET A 68 46.26 -17.39 -13.47
C MET A 68 45.46 -16.10 -13.22
N SER A 69 46.16 -15.01 -12.96
CA SER A 69 45.56 -13.70 -12.72
C SER A 69 44.84 -13.15 -13.96
N GLU A 70 45.42 -13.27 -15.16
CA GLU A 70 44.74 -12.91 -16.41
C GLU A 70 43.46 -13.74 -16.61
N THR A 71 43.57 -15.05 -16.45
CA THR A 71 42.42 -15.96 -16.60
C THR A 71 41.29 -15.61 -15.62
N GLN A 72 41.64 -15.28 -14.37
CA GLN A 72 40.68 -14.87 -13.35
C GLN A 72 40.02 -13.53 -13.70
N GLN A 73 40.79 -12.56 -14.20
CA GLN A 73 40.27 -11.27 -14.64
C GLN A 73 39.28 -11.43 -15.81
N GLU A 74 39.62 -12.24 -16.82
CA GLU A 74 38.73 -12.53 -17.95
C GLU A 74 37.45 -13.24 -17.50
N THR A 75 37.59 -14.25 -16.63
CA THR A 75 36.45 -15.00 -16.09
C THR A 75 35.50 -14.10 -15.30
N ALA A 76 36.04 -13.23 -14.44
CA ALA A 76 35.26 -12.25 -13.69
C ALA A 76 34.56 -11.26 -14.63
N GLY A 77 35.23 -10.83 -15.71
CA GLY A 77 34.65 -10.00 -16.75
C GLY A 77 33.44 -10.65 -17.43
N TRP A 78 33.55 -11.92 -17.81
CA TRP A 78 32.46 -12.68 -18.42
C TRP A 78 31.28 -12.88 -17.46
N ARG A 79 31.55 -13.28 -16.21
CA ARG A 79 30.51 -13.44 -15.18
C ARG A 79 29.78 -12.13 -14.92
N ARG A 80 30.52 -11.01 -14.84
CA ARG A 80 29.94 -9.68 -14.67
C ARG A 80 28.98 -9.34 -15.80
N GLN A 81 29.35 -9.61 -17.06
CA GLN A 81 28.46 -9.37 -18.20
C GLN A 81 27.16 -10.17 -18.09
N LYS A 82 27.24 -11.44 -17.69
CA LYS A 82 26.05 -12.28 -17.46
C LYS A 82 25.20 -11.80 -16.28
N LEU A 83 25.82 -11.33 -15.21
CA LEU A 83 25.08 -10.74 -14.10
C LEU A 83 24.40 -9.42 -14.47
N GLU A 84 24.96 -8.66 -15.41
CA GLU A 84 24.34 -7.43 -15.92
C GLU A 84 23.07 -7.72 -16.71
N GLU A 85 23.08 -8.75 -17.56
CA GLU A 85 21.87 -9.27 -18.24
C GLU A 85 20.80 -9.63 -17.20
N VAL A 86 21.15 -10.43 -16.18
CA VAL A 86 20.23 -10.81 -15.09
C VAL A 86 19.73 -9.59 -14.30
N ARG A 87 20.58 -8.58 -14.06
CA ARG A 87 20.19 -7.35 -13.37
C ARG A 87 19.14 -6.60 -14.17
N MET A 88 19.30 -6.51 -15.50
CA MET A 88 18.34 -5.87 -16.39
C MET A 88 16.99 -6.58 -16.36
N ASP A 89 16.96 -7.91 -16.53
CA ASP A 89 15.72 -8.68 -16.47
C ASP A 89 14.99 -8.50 -15.13
N ARG A 90 15.75 -8.53 -14.01
CA ARG A 90 15.19 -8.29 -12.67
C ARG A 90 14.69 -6.86 -12.50
N GLN A 91 15.35 -5.88 -13.11
CA GLN A 91 14.94 -4.49 -13.07
C GLN A 91 13.61 -4.30 -13.80
N GLU A 92 13.44 -4.90 -14.98
CA GLU A 92 12.18 -4.87 -15.72
C GLU A 92 11.02 -5.46 -14.90
N LEU A 93 11.25 -6.60 -14.24
CA LEU A 93 10.25 -7.21 -13.35
C LEU A 93 9.92 -6.30 -12.15
N SER A 94 10.93 -5.67 -11.56
CA SER A 94 10.77 -4.73 -10.44
C SER A 94 9.95 -3.50 -10.84
N ASP A 95 10.19 -2.95 -12.04
CA ASP A 95 9.44 -1.82 -12.57
C ASP A 95 7.99 -2.20 -12.88
N ALA A 96 7.74 -3.38 -13.47
CA ALA A 96 6.39 -3.90 -13.66
C ALA A 96 5.64 -4.10 -12.33
N ALA A 97 6.31 -4.64 -11.31
CA ALA A 97 5.72 -4.78 -9.98
C ALA A 97 5.43 -3.43 -9.31
N ARG A 98 6.26 -2.41 -9.56
CA ARG A 98 6.02 -1.04 -9.09
C ARG A 98 4.74 -0.48 -9.71
N GLU A 99 4.54 -0.67 -11.02
CA GLU A 99 3.31 -0.25 -11.69
C GLU A 99 2.07 -0.93 -11.10
N GLN A 100 2.13 -2.24 -10.87
CA GLN A 100 1.04 -3.00 -10.24
C GLN A 100 0.73 -2.51 -8.82
N TYR A 101 1.78 -2.25 -8.03
CA TYR A 101 1.63 -1.69 -6.69
C TYR A 101 0.93 -0.33 -6.73
N VAL A 102 1.42 0.61 -7.55
CA VAL A 102 0.84 1.94 -7.69
C VAL A 102 -0.63 1.87 -8.16
N ALA A 103 -0.92 1.02 -9.14
CA ALA A 103 -2.28 0.83 -9.63
C ALA A 103 -3.21 0.28 -8.54
N SER A 104 -2.75 -0.69 -7.74
CA SER A 104 -3.56 -1.24 -6.64
C SER A 104 -3.77 -0.25 -5.50
N ARG A 105 -2.75 0.57 -5.18
CA ARG A 105 -2.86 1.65 -4.21
C ARG A 105 -3.89 2.69 -4.65
N LEU A 106 -3.88 3.08 -5.92
CA LEU A 106 -4.88 4.00 -6.47
C LEU A 106 -6.30 3.44 -6.32
N LYS A 107 -6.51 2.15 -6.67
CA LYS A 107 -7.82 1.50 -6.52
C LYS A 107 -8.29 1.44 -5.07
N LYS A 108 -7.37 1.14 -4.14
CA LYS A 108 -7.65 1.17 -2.69
C LYS A 108 -8.08 2.56 -2.23
N GLU A 109 -7.36 3.61 -2.62
CA GLU A 109 -7.72 5.00 -2.26
C GLU A 109 -9.06 5.44 -2.86
N GLN A 110 -9.36 5.03 -4.10
CA GLN A 110 -10.67 5.27 -4.71
C GLN A 110 -11.79 4.57 -3.92
N MET A 111 -11.60 3.30 -3.55
CA MET A 111 -12.56 2.57 -2.74
C MET A 111 -12.74 3.21 -1.35
N LYS A 112 -11.64 3.67 -0.75
CA LYS A 112 -11.63 4.41 0.52
C LYS A 112 -12.56 5.61 0.50
N ARG A 113 -12.42 6.47 -0.50
CA ARG A 113 -13.29 7.64 -0.65
C ARG A 113 -14.76 7.26 -0.80
N VAL A 114 -15.05 6.23 -1.61
CA VAL A 114 -16.43 5.75 -1.81
C VAL A 114 -17.05 5.22 -0.51
N PHE A 115 -16.26 4.48 0.27
CA PHE A 115 -16.70 3.96 1.57
C PHE A 115 -16.96 5.11 2.56
N GLU A 116 -16.02 6.03 2.72
CA GLU A 116 -16.13 7.18 3.62
C GLU A 116 -17.35 8.06 3.27
N GLU A 117 -17.60 8.28 1.98
CA GLU A 117 -18.77 9.04 1.53
C GLU A 117 -20.09 8.31 1.87
N MET A 118 -20.14 6.99 1.67
CA MET A 118 -21.33 6.21 2.00
C MET A 118 -21.57 6.16 3.51
N GLU A 119 -20.51 6.00 4.30
CA GLU A 119 -20.55 5.99 5.76
C GLU A 119 -21.07 7.34 6.30
N ALA A 120 -20.54 8.45 5.79
CA ALA A 120 -21.01 9.79 6.15
C ALA A 120 -22.49 9.98 5.83
N ARG A 121 -22.97 9.51 4.67
CA ARG A 121 -24.39 9.58 4.29
C ARG A 121 -25.28 8.78 5.25
N VAL A 122 -24.86 7.57 5.64
CA VAL A 122 -25.61 6.73 6.61
C VAL A 122 -25.69 7.43 7.96
N GLN A 123 -24.57 7.96 8.46
CA GLN A 123 -24.54 8.69 9.74
C GLN A 123 -25.43 9.94 9.70
N MET A 124 -25.45 10.69 8.60
CA MET A 124 -26.34 11.84 8.43
C MET A 124 -27.82 11.44 8.43
N GLU A 125 -28.19 10.35 7.75
CA GLU A 125 -29.57 9.85 7.76
C GLU A 125 -30.01 9.39 9.14
N GLU A 126 -29.15 8.68 9.87
CA GLU A 126 -29.42 8.26 11.24
C GLU A 126 -29.57 9.47 12.16
N GLY A 127 -28.71 10.48 12.04
CA GLY A 127 -28.84 11.76 12.74
C GLY A 127 -30.18 12.44 12.48
N ARG A 128 -30.61 12.53 11.21
CA ARG A 128 -31.93 13.10 10.85
C ARG A 128 -33.09 12.29 11.43
N ARG A 129 -33.02 10.96 11.44
CA ARG A 129 -34.06 10.10 12.02
C ARG A 129 -34.17 10.29 13.53
N MET A 130 -33.04 10.36 14.24
CA MET A 130 -33.02 10.63 15.67
C MET A 130 -33.59 12.01 16.00
N GLN A 131 -33.20 13.04 15.23
CA GLN A 131 -33.74 14.38 15.40
C GLN A 131 -35.26 14.42 15.16
N SER A 132 -35.73 13.87 14.03
CA SER A 132 -37.17 13.80 13.74
C SER A 132 -37.96 13.09 14.84
N SER A 133 -37.44 11.97 15.36
CA SER A 133 -38.09 11.23 16.45
C SER A 133 -38.15 12.05 17.74
N SER A 134 -37.08 12.80 18.05
CA SER A 134 -37.03 13.70 19.20
C SER A 134 -38.02 14.87 19.05
N ASP A 135 -38.09 15.47 17.86
CA ASP A 135 -38.98 16.58 17.56
C ASP A 135 -40.46 16.13 17.63
N ASP A 136 -40.77 14.95 17.10
CA ASP A 136 -42.11 14.36 17.19
C ASP A 136 -42.55 14.10 18.63
N LEU A 137 -41.64 13.58 19.47
CA LEU A 137 -41.88 13.38 20.90
C LEU A 137 -42.09 14.71 21.63
N PHE A 138 -41.27 15.72 21.33
CA PHE A 138 -41.40 17.05 21.90
C PHE A 138 -42.74 17.70 21.53
N LEU A 139 -43.11 17.68 20.24
CA LEU A 139 -44.37 18.22 19.75
C LEU A 139 -45.58 17.48 20.33
N SER A 140 -45.50 16.15 20.45
CA SER A 140 -46.55 15.34 21.06
C SER A 140 -46.77 15.70 22.53
N ARG A 141 -45.68 15.86 23.30
CA ARG A 141 -45.75 16.31 24.70
C ARG A 141 -46.34 17.71 24.82
N ARG A 142 -45.90 18.64 23.98
CA ARG A 142 -46.42 20.02 23.97
C ARG A 142 -47.91 20.05 23.63
N ARG A 143 -48.35 19.29 22.64
CA ARG A 143 -49.79 19.21 22.31
C ARG A 143 -50.61 18.65 23.46
N TRP A 144 -50.07 17.69 24.20
CA TRP A 144 -50.74 17.12 25.38
C TRP A 144 -50.83 18.13 26.53
N THR A 145 -49.76 18.87 26.82
CA THR A 145 -49.79 19.94 27.85
C THR A 145 -50.76 21.05 27.47
N ASP A 146 -50.71 21.53 26.22
CA ASP A 146 -51.61 22.59 25.72
C ASP A 146 -53.08 22.15 25.78
N ALA A 147 -53.37 20.86 25.54
CA ALA A 147 -54.72 20.31 25.66
C ALA A 147 -55.18 20.26 27.13
N LYS A 148 -54.29 19.90 28.05
CA LYS A 148 -54.57 19.85 29.50
C LYS A 148 -54.87 21.23 30.07
N GLU A 149 -54.06 22.23 29.72
CA GLU A 149 -54.27 23.63 30.12
C GLU A 149 -55.62 24.14 29.61
N LYS A 150 -55.95 23.92 28.34
CA LYS A 150 -57.26 24.29 27.77
C LYS A 150 -58.45 23.62 28.47
N THR A 151 -58.31 22.38 28.93
CA THR A 151 -59.36 21.72 29.71
C THR A 151 -59.51 22.35 31.10
N GLU A 152 -58.41 22.65 31.79
CA GLU A 152 -58.42 23.29 33.11
C GLU A 152 -59.02 24.71 33.06
N GLU A 153 -58.65 25.51 32.05
CA GLU A 153 -59.24 26.84 31.81
C GLU A 153 -60.75 26.78 31.57
N ARG A 154 -61.22 25.79 30.79
CA ARG A 154 -62.66 25.60 30.53
C ARG A 154 -63.43 25.19 31.79
N GLU A 155 -62.82 24.41 32.68
CA GLU A 155 -63.43 24.02 33.94
C GLU A 155 -63.52 25.22 34.90
N GLN A 156 -62.49 26.06 34.97
CA GLN A 156 -62.50 27.28 35.78
C GLN A 156 -63.56 28.29 35.30
N MET A 157 -63.72 28.47 33.98
CA MET A 157 -64.76 29.36 33.42
C MET A 157 -66.19 28.87 33.65
N LYS A 158 -66.41 27.56 33.85
CA LYS A 158 -67.73 27.00 34.18
C LYS A 158 -68.06 27.06 35.67
N ALA A 159 -67.05 27.23 36.52
CA ALA A 159 -67.18 27.28 37.96
C ALA A 159 -67.34 28.71 38.51
N SER A 160 -67.11 29.74 37.67
CA SER A 160 -67.44 31.15 37.96
C SER A 160 -68.80 31.52 37.39
#